data_AF-A0A967YIK1-F1
#
_entry.id   AF-A0A967YIK1-F1
#
_cell.length_a   1.000
_cell.length_b   1.000
_cell.length_c   1.000
_cell.angle_alpha   90.00
_cell.angle_beta   90.00
_cell.angle_gamma   90.00
#
_symmetry.space_group_name_H-M   'P 1'
#
loop_
_entity.id
_entity.type
_entity.pdbx_description
1 polymer ?
#
loop_
_entity_poly.entity_id
_entity_poly.type
_entity_poly.pdbx_seq_one_letter_code
_entity_poly.pdbx_strand_id
1 'polypeptide(L)'
;LADLKVTFFLDDASEITLTADKGILNTDSNDIEVSGNVVVINREYKLLTEELNYAHDKRVLYSTAPVTISGPEAHLAADKI
;
A
#
# COMPACT_ATOMS: atom_id res chain seq x y z
N LEU A 1 2.17 4.63 19.11
CA LEU A 1 1.66 3.51 18.31
C LEU A 1 2.82 3.02 17.46
N ALA A 2 2.85 1.74 17.07
CA ALA A 2 3.89 1.23 16.18
C ALA A 2 3.51 1.64 14.75
N ASP A 3 3.92 2.84 14.35
CA ASP A 3 3.50 3.46 13.09
C ASP A 3 4.44 2.97 11.96
N LEU A 4 4.21 1.76 11.42
CA LEU A 4 4.96 1.31 10.25
C LEU A 4 4.70 2.31 9.12
N LYS A 5 5.78 2.87 8.57
CA LYS A 5 5.73 3.77 7.41
C LYS A 5 6.74 3.31 6.37
N VAL A 6 6.26 3.16 5.14
CA VAL A 6 7.10 2.91 3.95
C VAL A 6 6.89 4.07 2.98
N THR A 7 7.98 4.60 2.44
CA THR A 7 7.94 5.60 1.37
C THR A 7 8.54 4.99 0.11
N PHE A 8 7.77 4.96 -0.96
CA PHE A 8 8.23 4.59 -2.29
C PHE A 8 8.56 5.85 -3.08
N PHE A 9 9.73 5.88 -3.71
CA PHE A 9 10.16 6.96 -4.59
C PHE A 9 10.01 6.50 -6.03
N LEU A 10 9.18 7.19 -6.80
CA LEU A 10 8.93 6.90 -8.21
C LEU A 10 9.92 7.62 -9.14
N ASP A 11 10.00 7.19 -10.40
CA ASP A 11 10.95 7.73 -11.38
C ASP A 11 10.73 9.24 -11.67
N ASP A 12 9.51 9.75 -11.46
CA ASP A 12 9.16 11.17 -11.59
C ASP A 12 9.45 11.99 -10.32
N ALA A 13 10.19 11.41 -9.37
CA ALA A 13 10.49 11.94 -8.03
C ALA A 13 9.25 12.14 -7.14
N SER A 14 8.07 11.67 -7.54
CA SER A 14 6.91 11.66 -6.66
C SER A 14 7.03 10.53 -5.62
N GLU A 15 6.29 10.70 -4.54
CA GLU A 15 6.30 9.77 -3.40
C GLU A 15 4.94 9.11 -3.22
N ILE A 16 4.97 7.82 -2.88
CA ILE A 16 3.83 7.09 -2.33
C ILE A 16 4.17 6.73 -0.89
N THR A 17 3.29 7.10 0.05
CA THR A 17 3.41 6.70 1.46
C THR A 17 2.44 5.57 1.77
N LEU A 18 2.93 4.52 2.40
CA LEU A 18 2.15 3.44 2.99
C LEU A 18 2.29 3.51 4.51
N THR A 19 1.17 3.41 5.23
CA THR A 19 1.14 3.21 6.69
C THR A 19 0.29 2.01 7.07
N ALA A 20 0.66 1.31 8.14
CA ALA A 20 -0.09 0.17 8.68
C ALA A 20 0.24 -0.04 10.17
N ASP A 21 -0.55 -0.89 10.84
CA ASP A 21 -0.31 -1.27 12.24
C ASP A 21 0.85 -2.26 12.39
N LYS A 22 1.03 -3.15 11.40
CA LYS A 22 2.04 -4.21 11.41
C LYS A 22 2.63 -4.40 10.02
N GLY A 23 3.89 -4.84 9.97
CA GLY A 23 4.51 -5.28 8.73
C GLY A 23 5.69 -6.22 8.92
N ILE A 24 5.97 -6.98 7.86
CA ILE A 24 7.08 -7.91 7.73
C ILE A 24 7.84 -7.51 6.47
N LEU A 25 9.16 -7.30 6.60
CA LEU A 25 10.06 -7.13 5.47
C LEU A 25 10.87 -8.42 5.31
N ASN A 26 10.76 -9.06 4.16
CA ASN A 26 11.68 -10.12 3.78
C ASN A 26 12.98 -9.48 3.28
N THR A 27 14.08 -9.65 4.02
CA THR A 27 15.37 -9.01 3.67
C THR A 27 16.09 -9.67 2.50
N ASP A 28 15.70 -10.88 2.12
CA ASP A 28 16.29 -11.61 1.00
C ASP A 28 15.64 -11.20 -0.33
N SER A 29 14.31 -11.06 -0.36
CA SER A 29 13.55 -10.67 -1.57
C SER A 29 13.21 -9.18 -1.64
N ASN A 30 13.26 -8.47 -0.51
CA ASN A 30 12.70 -7.13 -0.29
C ASN A 30 11.17 -7.03 -0.43
N ASP A 31 10.47 -8.18 -0.38
CA ASP A 31 9.02 -8.19 -0.32
C ASP A 31 8.52 -7.67 1.03
N ILE A 32 7.38 -7.00 1.01
CA ILE A 32 6.77 -6.42 2.21
C ILE A 32 5.34 -6.92 2.33
N GLU A 33 4.99 -7.41 3.51
CA GLU A 33 3.62 -7.76 3.88
C GLU A 33 3.18 -6.82 5.00
N VAL A 34 2.03 -6.14 4.85
CA VAL A 34 1.49 -5.25 5.87
C VAL A 34 0.04 -5.57 6.18
N SER A 35 -0.37 -5.31 7.43
CA SER A 35 -1.72 -5.60 7.89
C SER A 35 -2.18 -4.63 8.97
N GLY A 36 -3.50 -4.43 9.04
CA GLY A 36 -4.19 -3.56 9.99
C GLY A 36 -4.13 -2.10 9.58
N ASN A 37 -5.31 -1.50 9.41
CA ASN A 37 -5.49 -0.08 9.08
C ASN A 37 -4.55 0.40 7.96
N VAL A 38 -4.44 -0.37 6.87
CA VAL A 38 -3.49 -0.06 5.81
C VAL A 38 -4.00 1.12 5.00
N VAL A 39 -3.16 2.15 4.89
CA VAL A 39 -3.42 3.35 4.11
C VAL A 39 -2.28 3.58 3.13
N VAL A 40 -2.60 3.71 1.86
CA VAL A 40 -1.65 4.15 0.83
C VAL A 40 -2.09 5.52 0.30
N ILE A 41 -1.19 6.47 0.28
CA ILE A 41 -1.45 7.84 -0.15
C ILE A 41 -0.41 8.24 -1.20
N ASN A 42 -0.88 8.77 -2.32
CA ASN A 42 -0.08 9.56 -3.23
C ASN A 42 -0.65 11.00 -3.30
N ARG A 43 -0.20 11.80 -4.26
CA ARG A 43 -0.65 13.20 -4.40
C ARG A 43 -2.16 13.37 -4.55
N GLU A 44 -2.85 12.41 -5.18
CA GLU A 44 -4.25 12.58 -5.61
C GLU A 44 -5.19 11.50 -5.03
N TYR A 45 -4.66 10.34 -4.67
CA TYR A 45 -5.44 9.16 -4.32
C TYR A 45 -5.05 8.63 -2.95
N LYS A 46 -6.08 8.12 -2.27
CA LYS A 46 -5.98 7.37 -1.03
C LYS A 46 -6.58 5.98 -1.25
N LEU A 47 -5.83 4.94 -0.90
CA LEU A 47 -6.28 3.56 -0.85
C LEU A 47 -6.39 3.11 0.61
N LEU A 48 -7.45 2.37 0.90
CA LEU A 48 -7.73 1.73 2.20
C LEU A 48 -7.92 0.22 2.01
N THR A 49 -7.29 -0.57 2.87
CA THR A 49 -7.43 -2.04 2.94
C THR A 49 -7.02 -2.55 4.33
N GLU A 50 -7.36 -3.80 4.64
CA GLU A 50 -6.89 -4.48 5.87
C GLU A 50 -5.52 -5.15 5.70
N GLU A 51 -5.15 -5.52 4.48
CA GLU A 51 -3.86 -6.14 4.17
C GLU A 51 -3.35 -5.71 2.80
N LEU A 52 -2.03 -5.60 2.66
CA LEU A 52 -1.40 -5.25 1.40
C LEU A 52 -0.02 -5.90 1.31
N ASN A 53 0.31 -6.35 0.11
CA ASN A 53 1.60 -6.97 -0.20
C ASN A 53 2.32 -6.15 -1.26
N TYR A 54 3.63 -6.01 -1.11
CA TYR A 54 4.54 -5.46 -2.11
C TYR A 54 5.46 -6.56 -2.60
N ALA A 55 5.33 -6.92 -3.88
CA ALA A 55 6.27 -7.80 -4.57
C ALA A 55 7.38 -6.96 -5.21
N HIS A 56 8.59 -7.04 -4.67
CA HIS A 56 9.70 -6.16 -5.06
C HIS A 56 10.19 -6.41 -6.48
N ASP A 57 10.27 -7.68 -6.89
CA ASP A 57 10.73 -8.11 -8.21
C ASP A 57 9.88 -7.51 -9.35
N LYS A 58 8.58 -7.35 -9.11
CA LYS A 58 7.58 -6.82 -10.04
C LYS A 58 7.29 -5.35 -9.84
N ARG A 59 7.70 -4.78 -8.70
CA ARG A 59 7.31 -3.43 -8.24
C ARG A 59 5.78 -3.27 -8.22
N VAL A 60 5.07 -4.27 -7.70
CA VAL A 60 3.59 -4.31 -7.68
C VAL A 60 3.09 -4.37 -6.25
N LEU A 61 2.10 -3.51 -5.95
CA LEU A 61 1.25 -3.62 -4.76
C LEU A 61 0.00 -4.43 -5.11
N TYR A 62 -0.36 -5.38 -4.26
CA TYR A 62 -1.61 -6.14 -4.40
C TYR A 62 -2.24 -6.43 -3.04
N SER A 63 -3.57 -6.53 -3.04
CA SER A 63 -4.38 -6.86 -1.87
C SER A 63 -5.20 -8.11 -2.15
N THR A 64 -5.32 -8.97 -1.15
CA THR A 64 -6.27 -10.10 -1.11
C THR A 64 -7.48 -9.79 -0.22
N ALA A 65 -7.54 -8.59 0.38
CA ALA A 65 -8.69 -8.04 1.08
C ALA A 65 -9.41 -6.97 0.22
N PRO A 66 -10.69 -6.67 0.52
CA PRO A 66 -11.41 -5.58 -0.13
C PRO A 66 -10.65 -4.26 -0.05
N VAL A 67 -10.69 -3.51 -1.13
CA VAL A 67 -10.00 -2.22 -1.26
C VAL A 67 -10.98 -1.12 -1.57
N THR A 68 -10.75 0.06 -0.99
CA THR A 68 -11.40 1.30 -1.42
C THR A 68 -10.35 2.28 -1.89
N ILE A 69 -10.55 2.86 -3.06
CA ILE A 69 -9.70 3.91 -3.63
C ILE A 69 -10.56 5.16 -3.80
N SER A 70 -10.09 6.27 -3.25
CA SER A 70 -10.77 7.57 -3.33
C SER A 70 -9.80 8.66 -3.78
N GLY A 71 -10.27 9.56 -4.63
CA GLY A 71 -9.56 10.75 -5.09
C GLY A 71 -10.55 11.79 -5.65
N PRO A 72 -10.05 12.93 -6.17
CA PRO A 72 -10.89 14.02 -6.68
C PRO A 72 -11.92 13.57 -7.73
N GLU A 73 -11.54 12.65 -8.60
CA GLU A 73 -12.36 12.23 -9.75
C GLU A 73 -12.92 10.81 -9.64
N ALA A 74 -12.51 10.04 -8.62
CA ALA A 74 -12.86 8.62 -8.55
C ALA A 74 -13.11 8.15 -7.11
N HIS A 75 -14.12 7.30 -6.97
CA HIS A 75 -14.39 6.50 -5.78
C HIS A 75 -14.68 5.09 -6.25
N LEU A 76 -13.72 4.19 -6.04
CA LEU A 76 -13.76 2.81 -6.49
C LEU A 76 -13.73 1.89 -5.28
N ALA A 77 -14.58 0.88 -5.27
CA ALA A 77 -14.54 -0.21 -4.32
C ALA A 77 -14.42 -1.51 -5.10
N ALA A 78 -13.53 -2.39 -4.65
CA ALA A 78 -13.37 -3.72 -5.19
C ALA A 78 -13.31 -4.74 -4.06
N ASP A 79 -14.03 -5.83 -4.22
CA ASP A 79 -13.98 -6.96 -3.31
C ASP A 79 -12.71 -7.80 -3.53
N LYS A 80 -12.48 -8.77 -2.65
CA LYS A 80 -11.34 -9.68 -2.76
C LYS A 80 -11.44 -10.58 -4.00
N ILE A 81 -10.27 -10.95 -4.53
CA ILE A 81 -10.11 -12.00 -5.55
C ILE A 81 -10.08 -13.37 -4.88
#